data_AF-A0A6B3H983-F1
#
_entry.id   AF-A0A6B3H983-F1
#
_cell.length_a   1.000
_cell.length_b   1.000
_cell.length_c   1.000
_cell.angle_alpha   90.00
_cell.angle_beta   90.00
_cell.angle_gamma   90.00
#
_symmetry.space_group_name_H-M   'P 1'
#
loop_
_entity.id
_entity.type
_entity.pdbx_description
1 polymer ?
#
loop_
_entity_poly.entity_id
_entity_poly.type
_entity_poly.pdbx_seq_one_letter_code
_entity_poly.pdbx_strand_id
1 'polypeptide(L)'
;ALLVINAIGVLGALSVVLSEPSRTWRSAPREAHWLGALRSPGLLALLGAFFFVGLALGSITVAGVAYADDHGRESVYGWLMAALGL
;
A
#
# COMPACT_ATOMS: atom_id res chain seq x y z
N ALA A 1 12.84 14.43 -12.80
CA ALA A 1 12.31 13.55 -11.72
C ALA A 1 11.55 12.35 -12.29
N LEU A 2 10.46 12.54 -13.03
CA LEU A 2 9.61 11.45 -13.55
C LEU A 2 10.34 10.41 -14.41
N LEU A 3 11.28 10.83 -15.28
CA LEU A 3 12.09 9.92 -16.09
C LEU A 3 13.03 9.06 -15.25
N VAL A 4 13.64 9.65 -14.21
CA VAL A 4 14.54 8.93 -13.29
C VAL A 4 13.75 7.90 -12.48
N ILE A 5 12.55 8.27 -12.01
CA ILE A 5 11.66 7.37 -11.27
C ILE A 5 11.20 6.20 -12.16
N ASN A 6 10.80 6.47 -13.42
CA ASN A 6 10.42 5.43 -14.36
C ASN A 6 11.60 4.51 -14.71
N ALA A 7 12.78 5.07 -14.94
CA ALA A 7 13.97 4.28 -15.22
C ALA A 7 14.32 3.34 -14.05
N ILE A 8 14.27 3.84 -12.81
CA ILE A 8 14.49 3.01 -11.61
C ILE A 8 13.42 1.94 -11.48
N GLY A 9 12.14 2.28 -11.72
CA GLY A 9 11.05 1.31 -11.69
C GLY A 9 11.21 0.19 -12.71
N VAL A 10 11.58 0.53 -13.95
CA VAL A 10 11.84 -0.43 -15.03
C VAL A 10 13.07 -1.30 -14.69
N LEU A 11 14.14 -0.71 -14.18
CA LEU A 11 15.34 -1.46 -13.76
C LEU A 11 15.04 -2.43 -12.61
N GLY A 12 14.21 -2.03 -11.65
CA GLY A 12 13.72 -2.89 -10.58
C GLY A 12 12.89 -4.06 -11.11
N ALA A 13 11.94 -3.77 -12.01
CA ALA A 13 11.10 -4.79 -12.64
C ALA A 13 11.93 -5.81 -13.43
N LEU A 14 12.89 -5.33 -14.23
CA LEU A 14 13.81 -6.19 -14.98
C LEU A 14 14.67 -7.04 -14.03
N SER A 15 15.19 -6.48 -12.95
CA SER A 15 16.01 -7.23 -11.98
C SER A 15 15.23 -8.38 -11.32
N VAL A 16 13.94 -8.20 -11.04
CA VAL A 16 13.07 -9.27 -10.49
C VAL A 16 12.83 -10.37 -11.52
N VAL A 17 12.52 -10.00 -12.77
CA VAL A 17 12.26 -10.97 -13.85
C VAL A 17 13.50 -11.78 -14.21
N LEU A 18 14.68 -11.15 -14.20
CA LEU A 18 15.94 -11.83 -14.49
C LEU A 18 16.48 -12.66 -13.31
N SER A 19 16.00 -12.41 -12.08
CA SER A 19 16.46 -13.16 -10.90
C SER A 19 16.07 -14.63 -10.99
N GLU A 20 17.08 -15.50 -10.93
CA GLU A 20 16.98 -16.98 -10.91
C GLU A 20 15.94 -17.58 -9.95
N PRO A 21 15.71 -17.07 -8.72
CA PRO A 21 14.63 -17.53 -7.85
C PRO A 21 13.22 -17.36 -8.44
N SER A 22 12.99 -16.40 -9.36
CA SER A 22 11.71 -16.25 -10.06
C SER A 22 11.49 -17.36 -11.10
N ARG A 23 12.59 -17.83 -11.72
CA ARG A 23 12.57 -18.82 -12.80
C ARG A 23 12.52 -20.26 -12.28
N THR A 24 13.05 -20.49 -11.09
CA THR A 24 13.11 -21.81 -10.45
C THR A 24 11.90 -22.09 -9.57
N TRP A 25 11.08 -21.07 -9.28
CA TRP A 25 9.85 -21.22 -8.50
C TRP A 25 8.85 -22.10 -9.25
N ARG A 26 8.70 -23.35 -8.80
CA ARG A 26 7.53 -24.17 -9.10
C ARG A 26 6.53 -24.01 -7.95
N SER A 27 5.33 -23.58 -8.26
CA SER A 27 4.22 -23.65 -7.31
C SER A 27 4.03 -25.11 -6.89
N ALA A 28 4.14 -25.40 -5.59
CA ALA A 28 3.69 -26.67 -5.03
C ALA A 28 2.23 -26.92 -5.49
N PRO A 29 1.84 -28.18 -5.79
CA PRO A 29 0.51 -28.50 -6.29
C PRO A 29 -0.55 -27.87 -5.38
N ARG A 30 -1.23 -26.85 -5.91
CA ARG A 30 -2.21 -26.06 -5.17
C ARG A 30 -3.58 -26.61 -5.51
N GLU A 31 -4.21 -27.25 -4.53
CA GLU A 31 -5.60 -27.64 -4.66
C GLU A 31 -6.45 -26.38 -4.91
N ALA A 32 -7.28 -26.41 -5.96
CA ALA A 32 -8.14 -25.28 -6.33
C ALA A 32 -9.37 -25.27 -5.43
N HIS A 33 -9.20 -24.86 -4.18
CA HIS A 33 -10.28 -24.73 -3.21
C HIS A 33 -10.84 -23.29 -3.24
N TRP A 34 -12.18 -23.16 -3.35
CA TRP A 34 -12.94 -21.91 -3.52
C TRP A 34 -12.68 -20.83 -2.45
N LEU A 35 -12.22 -21.19 -1.24
CA LEU A 35 -11.83 -20.25 -0.17
C LEU A 35 -10.29 -20.06 -0.03
N GLY A 36 -9.51 -20.57 -0.98
CA GLY A 36 -8.11 -20.97 -0.85
C GLY A 36 -7.07 -19.93 -0.41
N ALA A 37 -7.36 -18.62 -0.46
CA ALA A 37 -6.46 -17.56 0.02
C ALA A 37 -6.86 -17.04 1.42
N LEU A 38 -8.16 -16.91 1.70
CA LEU A 38 -8.69 -16.40 2.97
C LEU A 38 -8.52 -17.36 4.14
N ARG A 39 -8.23 -18.66 3.89
CA ARG A 39 -7.99 -19.62 4.97
C ARG A 39 -6.56 -19.57 5.53
N SER A 40 -5.63 -18.89 4.85
CA SER A 40 -4.28 -18.74 5.38
C SER A 40 -4.28 -17.63 6.46
N PRO A 41 -3.96 -17.96 7.73
CA PRO A 41 -4.03 -16.99 8.82
C PRO A 41 -3.08 -15.80 8.59
N GLY A 42 -1.99 -16.00 7.84
CA GLY A 42 -1.09 -14.94 7.41
C GLY A 42 -1.73 -13.91 6.49
N LEU A 43 -2.55 -14.30 5.51
CA LEU A 43 -3.27 -13.35 4.64
C LEU A 43 -4.34 -12.59 5.40
N LEU A 44 -5.06 -13.25 6.31
CA LEU A 44 -6.03 -12.56 7.16
C LEU A 44 -5.35 -11.57 8.11
N ALA A 45 -4.20 -11.94 8.69
CA ALA A 45 -3.40 -11.04 9.52
C ALA A 45 -2.90 -9.84 8.70
N LEU A 46 -2.43 -10.07 7.47
CA LEU A 46 -1.95 -9.00 6.59
C LEU A 46 -3.10 -8.09 6.14
N LEU A 47 -4.24 -8.67 5.77
CA LEU A 47 -5.45 -7.93 5.41
C LEU A 47 -5.94 -7.08 6.58
N GLY A 48 -6.02 -7.67 7.79
CA GLY A 48 -6.37 -6.96 9.01
C GLY A 48 -5.40 -5.82 9.31
N ALA A 49 -4.09 -6.08 9.23
CA ALA A 49 -3.06 -5.07 9.44
C ALA A 49 -3.21 -3.89 8.45
N PHE A 50 -3.35 -4.18 7.15
CA PHE A 50 -3.56 -3.14 6.14
C PHE A 50 -4.88 -2.39 6.33
N PHE A 51 -5.94 -3.09 6.75
CA PHE A 51 -7.21 -2.46 7.06
C PHE A 51 -7.09 -1.46 8.21
N PHE A 52 -6.46 -1.84 9.33
CA PHE A 52 -6.28 -0.94 10.47
C PHE A 52 -5.35 0.24 10.14
N VAL A 53 -4.27 0.00 9.41
CA VAL A 53 -3.37 1.08 8.96
C VAL A 53 -4.11 2.04 8.04
N GLY A 54 -4.82 1.52 7.04
CA GLY A 54 -5.62 2.35 6.11
C GLY A 54 -6.72 3.13 6.83
N LEU A 55 -7.41 2.51 7.80
CA LEU A 55 -8.43 3.17 8.61
C LEU A 55 -7.83 4.31 9.46
N ALA A 56 -6.67 4.10 10.06
CA ALA A 56 -5.98 5.12 10.84
C ALA A 56 -5.56 6.29 9.96
N LEU A 57 -4.89 6.03 8.83
CA LEU A 57 -4.51 7.09 7.89
C LEU A 57 -5.73 7.84 7.34
N GLY A 58 -6.77 7.11 6.91
CA GLY A 58 -8.00 7.71 6.38
C GLY A 58 -8.76 8.55 7.40
N SER A 59 -8.84 8.11 8.65
CA SER A 59 -9.52 8.86 9.72
C SER A 59 -8.78 10.16 10.07
N ILE A 60 -7.44 10.17 10.03
CA ILE A 60 -6.64 11.40 10.22
C ILE A 60 -6.94 12.39 9.10
N THR A 61 -7.01 11.95 7.83
CA THR A 61 -7.35 12.82 6.71
C THR A 61 -8.74 13.44 6.87
N VAL A 62 -9.76 12.63 7.20
CA VAL A 62 -11.14 13.13 7.37
C VAL A 62 -11.26 14.07 8.57
N ALA A 63 -10.66 13.70 9.71
CA ALA A 63 -10.65 14.55 10.90
C ALA A 63 -9.89 15.87 10.66
N GLY A 64 -8.81 15.82 9.88
CA GLY A 64 -8.06 17.00 9.45
C GLY A 64 -8.89 17.97 8.62
N VAL A 65 -9.69 17.47 7.66
CA VAL A 65 -10.61 18.31 6.86
C VAL A 65 -11.63 18.98 7.78
N ALA A 66 -12.33 18.17 8.58
CA ALA A 66 -13.39 18.67 9.45
C ALA A 66 -12.86 19.70 10.47
N TYR A 67 -11.67 19.48 11.03
CA TYR A 67 -11.03 20.41 11.95
C TYR A 67 -10.69 21.75 11.26
N ALA A 68 -10.19 21.71 10.03
CA ALA A 68 -9.80 22.91 9.31
C ALA A 68 -11.00 23.71 8.80
N ASP A 69 -12.06 23.04 8.36
CA ASP A 69 -13.34 23.66 7.99
C ASP A 69 -13.95 24.40 9.19
N ASP A 70 -13.93 23.79 10.38
CA ASP A 70 -14.55 24.36 11.59
C ASP A 70 -13.73 25.52 12.19
N HIS A 71 -12.41 25.56 11.93
CA HIS A 71 -11.51 26.57 12.51
C HIS A 71 -11.00 27.63 11.52
N GLY A 72 -11.40 27.58 10.24
CA GLY A 72 -11.05 28.60 9.24
C GLY A 72 -9.54 28.72 8.96
N ARG A 73 -8.79 27.64 9.16
CA ARG A 73 -7.32 27.58 8.98
C ARG A 73 -6.96 26.50 7.96
N GLU A 74 -7.39 26.69 6.70
CA GLU A 74 -7.09 25.81 5.55
C GLU A 74 -5.60 25.46 5.40
N SER A 75 -4.70 26.36 5.83
CA SER A 75 -3.26 26.13 5.79
C SER A 75 -2.82 24.96 6.68
N VAL A 76 -3.42 24.76 7.86
CA VAL A 76 -3.04 23.66 8.77
C VAL A 76 -3.38 22.30 8.17
N TYR A 77 -4.51 22.19 7.47
CA TYR A 77 -4.87 21.00 6.72
C TYR A 77 -3.89 20.73 5.57
N GLY A 78 -3.54 21.76 4.81
CA GLY A 78 -2.54 21.66 3.74
C GLY A 78 -1.18 21.17 4.24
N TRP A 79 -0.70 21.66 5.38
CA TRP A 79 0.55 21.20 5.99
C TRP A 79 0.46 19.77 6.55
N LEU A 80 -0.68 19.39 7.15
CA LEU A 80 -0.90 18.03 7.65
C LEU A 80 -0.91 17.01 6.51
N MET A 81 -1.61 17.32 5.41
CA MET A 81 -1.68 16.46 4.23
C MET A 81 -0.34 16.36 3.51
N ALA A 82 0.40 17.48 3.38
CA ALA A 82 1.74 17.48 2.83
C ALA A 82 2.74 16.65 3.67
N ALA A 83 2.63 16.68 5.00
CA ALA A 83 3.44 15.84 5.89
C ALA A 83 3.08 14.34 5.80
N LEU A 84 1.81 14.03 5.51
CA LEU A 84 1.33 12.67 5.24
C LEU A 84 1.65 12.20 3.80
N GLY A 85 2.08 13.11 2.92
CA GLY A 85 2.54 12.80 1.56
C GLY A 85 1.47 12.91 0.48
N LEU A 86 0.38 13.66 0.71
CA LEU A 86 -0.63 13.99 -0.30
C LEU A 86 -0.46 15.41 -0.85
#